data_AF-A0A545BBS3-F1
#
_entry.id   AF-A0A545BBS3-F1
#
_cell.length_a   1.000
_cell.length_b   1.000
_cell.length_c   1.000
_cell.angle_alpha   90.00
_cell.angle_beta   90.00
_cell.angle_gamma   90.00
#
_symmetry.space_group_name_H-M   'P 1'
#
loop_
_entity.id
_entity.type
_entity.pdbx_description
1 polymer ?
#
loop_
_entity_poly.entity_id
_entity_poly.type
_entity_poly.pdbx_seq_one_letter_code
_entity_poly.pdbx_strand_id
1 'polypeptide(L)'
;MEDAAKKARQSPTPYELAVWREYVETAEDLRRALSAELQSASGISPGDYAVLLALSEAEEHRMRSSILAEEIGWERSRLSHHLGRMENRGLVRRHRSGQDNRGAVVELTGEGAQTFRSSSASHLRLVRKLFIDALTPQNLEAARNVAASLRTHLKSAESS
;
A
#
# COMPACT_ATOMS: atom_id res chain seq x y z
N MET A 1 7.89 -10.24 35.27
CA MET A 1 8.63 -10.88 34.15
C MET A 1 8.10 -12.27 33.80
N GLU A 2 7.62 -13.04 34.78
CA GLU A 2 7.11 -14.42 34.59
C GLU A 2 5.75 -14.51 33.87
N ASP A 3 4.88 -13.51 34.03
CA ASP A 3 3.55 -13.46 33.39
C ASP A 3 3.59 -13.19 31.88
N ALA A 4 4.55 -12.40 31.42
CA ALA A 4 4.75 -12.09 29.99
C ALA A 4 5.29 -13.31 29.22
N ALA A 5 6.16 -14.09 29.86
CA ALA A 5 6.72 -15.32 29.29
C ALA A 5 5.69 -16.48 29.21
N LYS A 6 4.69 -16.49 30.10
CA LYS A 6 3.58 -17.47 30.09
C LYS A 6 2.56 -17.18 28.99
N LYS A 7 2.27 -15.89 28.74
CA LYS A 7 1.39 -15.43 27.64
C LYS A 7 1.95 -15.74 26.25
N ALA A 8 3.28 -15.74 26.09
CA ALA A 8 3.95 -16.00 24.81
C ALA A 8 3.92 -17.48 24.35
N ARG A 9 3.42 -18.41 25.19
CA ARG A 9 3.46 -19.87 24.95
C ARG A 9 2.10 -20.53 24.74
N GLN A 10 1.00 -19.79 24.76
CA GLN A 10 -0.34 -20.35 24.58
C GLN A 10 -0.79 -20.20 23.13
N SER A 11 -1.18 -21.31 22.52
CA SER A 11 -1.85 -21.32 21.21
C SER A 11 -3.16 -20.51 21.29
N PRO A 12 -3.57 -19.83 20.19
CA PRO A 12 -4.82 -19.08 20.19
C PRO A 12 -6.02 -19.99 20.48
N THR A 13 -6.97 -19.48 21.24
CA THR A 13 -8.25 -20.14 21.51
C THR A 13 -9.07 -20.29 20.22
N PRO A 14 -10.08 -21.19 20.19
CA PRO A 14 -10.94 -21.34 19.01
C PRO A 14 -11.62 -20.02 18.58
N TYR A 15 -12.03 -19.18 19.53
CA TYR A 15 -12.62 -17.87 19.24
C TYR A 15 -11.59 -16.90 18.63
N GLU A 16 -10.38 -16.84 19.19
CA GLU A 16 -9.30 -15.98 18.64
C GLU A 16 -8.91 -16.41 17.21
N LEU A 17 -8.88 -17.72 16.92
CA LEU A 17 -8.65 -18.23 15.56
C LEU A 17 -9.79 -17.86 14.60
N ALA A 18 -11.04 -17.91 15.06
CA ALA A 18 -12.19 -17.51 14.25
C ALA A 18 -12.12 -16.01 13.89
N VAL A 19 -11.85 -15.15 14.87
CA VAL A 19 -11.67 -13.70 14.64
C VAL A 19 -10.51 -13.43 13.67
N TRP A 20 -9.36 -14.09 13.87
CA TRP A 20 -8.22 -13.96 12.97
C TRP A 20 -8.58 -14.38 11.54
N ARG A 21 -9.26 -15.50 11.38
CA ARG A 21 -9.68 -16.02 10.07
C ARG A 21 -10.63 -15.05 9.37
N GLU A 22 -11.70 -14.62 10.05
CA GLU A 22 -12.66 -13.68 9.48
C GLU A 22 -11.99 -12.38 9.05
N TYR A 23 -11.08 -11.85 9.86
CA TYR A 23 -10.32 -10.65 9.54
C TYR A 23 -9.45 -10.85 8.28
N VAL A 24 -8.67 -11.93 8.22
CA VAL A 24 -7.75 -12.19 7.09
C VAL A 24 -8.52 -12.46 5.80
N GLU A 25 -9.53 -13.33 5.85
CA GLU A 25 -10.33 -13.69 4.67
C GLU A 25 -11.08 -12.47 4.12
N THR A 26 -11.70 -11.66 4.99
CA THR A 26 -12.40 -10.44 4.57
C THR A 26 -11.45 -9.38 4.03
N ALA A 27 -10.28 -9.20 4.66
CA ALA A 27 -9.27 -8.26 4.17
C ALA A 27 -8.75 -8.66 2.77
N GLU A 28 -8.56 -9.95 2.54
CA GLU A 28 -8.18 -10.48 1.23
C GLU A 28 -9.28 -10.28 0.17
N ASP A 29 -10.55 -10.50 0.52
CA ASP A 29 -11.68 -10.23 -0.37
C ASP A 29 -11.79 -8.76 -0.74
N LEU A 30 -11.67 -7.87 0.24
CA LEU A 30 -11.67 -6.43 0.01
C LEU A 30 -10.51 -6.02 -0.89
N ARG A 31 -9.29 -6.53 -0.63
CA ARG A 31 -8.11 -6.27 -1.45
C ARG A 31 -8.31 -6.75 -2.88
N ARG A 32 -8.90 -7.93 -3.08
CA ARG A 32 -9.22 -8.47 -4.41
C ARG A 32 -10.20 -7.57 -5.17
N ALA A 33 -11.29 -7.15 -4.53
CA ALA A 33 -12.28 -6.28 -5.14
C ALA A 33 -11.69 -4.92 -5.55
N LEU A 34 -10.92 -4.28 -4.66
CA LEU A 34 -10.27 -3.00 -4.94
C LEU A 34 -9.20 -3.12 -6.05
N SER A 35 -8.48 -4.24 -6.10
CA SER A 35 -7.48 -4.49 -7.14
C SER A 35 -8.13 -4.72 -8.50
N ALA A 36 -9.25 -5.46 -8.54
CA ALA A 36 -9.99 -5.69 -9.78
C ALA A 36 -10.53 -4.40 -10.38
N GLU A 37 -10.98 -3.45 -9.54
CA GLU A 37 -11.46 -2.14 -9.98
C GLU A 37 -10.36 -1.28 -10.62
N LEU A 38 -9.16 -1.24 -10.04
CA LEU A 38 -8.02 -0.51 -10.62
C LEU A 38 -7.66 -1.06 -12.02
N GLN A 39 -7.73 -2.38 -12.17
CA GLN A 39 -7.44 -3.04 -13.44
C GLN A 39 -8.54 -2.79 -14.47
N SER A 40 -9.82 -2.88 -14.10
CA SER A 40 -10.95 -2.72 -15.02
C SER A 40 -11.18 -1.28 -15.44
N ALA A 41 -11.05 -0.31 -14.52
CA ALA A 41 -11.37 1.09 -14.77
C ALA A 41 -10.22 1.86 -15.44
N SER A 42 -8.97 1.46 -15.19
CA SER A 42 -7.79 2.26 -15.56
C SER A 42 -6.62 1.45 -16.12
N GLY A 43 -6.71 0.11 -16.18
CA GLY A 43 -5.63 -0.73 -16.67
C GLY A 43 -4.35 -0.67 -15.84
N ILE A 44 -4.44 -0.21 -14.59
CA ILE A 44 -3.29 -0.12 -13.69
C ILE A 44 -3.40 -1.17 -12.59
N SER A 45 -2.26 -1.69 -12.18
CA SER A 45 -2.15 -2.59 -11.04
C SER A 45 -2.19 -1.82 -9.73
N PRO A 46 -2.45 -2.47 -8.58
CA PRO A 46 -2.28 -1.85 -7.26
C PRO A 46 -0.87 -1.30 -7.02
N GLY A 47 0.15 -1.93 -7.62
CA GLY A 47 1.53 -1.46 -7.57
C GLY A 47 1.73 -0.14 -8.33
N ASP A 48 1.17 -0.06 -9.54
CA ASP A 48 1.21 1.17 -10.33
C ASP A 48 0.50 2.30 -9.56
N TYR A 49 -0.69 2.01 -9.00
CA TYR A 49 -1.45 2.98 -8.19
C TYR A 49 -0.65 3.49 -6.99
N ALA A 50 0.00 2.60 -6.24
CA ALA A 50 0.81 3.00 -5.08
C ALA A 50 1.98 3.93 -5.46
N VAL A 51 2.66 3.64 -6.58
CA VAL A 51 3.73 4.50 -7.09
C VAL A 51 3.19 5.85 -7.55
N LEU A 52 2.08 5.86 -8.30
CA LEU A 52 1.48 7.09 -8.80
C LEU A 52 0.94 7.96 -7.66
N LEU A 53 0.34 7.36 -6.63
CA LEU A 53 -0.11 8.05 -5.42
C LEU A 53 1.06 8.74 -4.73
N ALA A 54 2.12 7.99 -4.39
CA ALA A 54 3.29 8.53 -3.70
C ALA A 54 3.96 9.66 -4.49
N LEU A 55 4.06 9.52 -5.82
CA LEU A 55 4.58 10.60 -6.67
C LEU A 55 3.62 11.79 -6.76
N SER A 56 2.31 11.58 -6.79
CA SER A 56 1.33 12.67 -6.85
C SER A 56 1.30 13.55 -5.60
N GLU A 57 1.68 12.99 -4.44
CA GLU A 57 1.79 13.70 -3.16
C GLU A 57 3.18 14.32 -2.95
N ALA A 58 4.17 13.92 -3.74
CA ALA A 58 5.53 14.44 -3.66
C ALA A 58 5.65 15.86 -4.24
N GLU A 59 6.56 16.66 -3.68
CA GLU A 59 6.92 17.95 -4.23
C GLU A 59 7.39 17.80 -5.70
N GLU A 60 6.88 18.68 -6.58
CA GLU A 60 7.13 18.64 -8.03
C GLU A 60 6.79 17.29 -8.72
N HIS A 61 5.95 16.48 -8.08
CA HIS A 61 5.59 15.13 -8.50
C HIS A 61 6.78 14.20 -8.79
N ARG A 62 7.87 14.35 -8.03
CA ARG A 62 9.09 13.58 -8.21
C ARG A 62 9.66 13.11 -6.88
N MET A 63 10.24 11.92 -6.89
CA MET A 63 10.82 11.32 -5.71
C MET A 63 12.06 10.48 -6.07
N ARG A 64 13.07 10.48 -5.18
CA ARG A 64 14.19 9.54 -5.32
C ARG A 64 13.68 8.11 -5.21
N SER A 65 14.19 7.21 -6.05
CA SER A 65 13.74 5.81 -6.08
C SER A 65 13.94 5.09 -4.74
N SER A 66 14.97 5.45 -3.96
CA SER A 66 15.18 4.87 -2.62
C SER A 66 14.09 5.30 -1.63
N ILE A 67 13.72 6.58 -1.64
CA ILE A 67 12.66 7.13 -0.78
C ILE A 67 11.31 6.58 -1.23
N LEU A 68 11.07 6.50 -2.54
CA LEU A 68 9.85 5.90 -3.08
C LEU A 68 9.68 4.44 -2.67
N ALA A 69 10.77 3.67 -2.65
CA ALA A 69 10.77 2.29 -2.19
C ALA A 69 10.38 2.20 -0.70
N GLU A 70 10.96 3.07 0.13
CA GLU A 70 10.68 3.15 1.56
C GLU A 70 9.21 3.57 1.81
N GLU A 71 8.70 4.56 1.08
CA GLU A 71 7.34 5.09 1.20
C GLU A 71 6.27 4.03 0.91
N ILE A 72 6.45 3.24 -0.16
CA ILE A 72 5.50 2.18 -0.53
C ILE A 72 5.81 0.82 0.12
N GLY A 73 6.83 0.75 0.97
CA GLY A 73 7.24 -0.46 1.69
C GLY A 73 7.77 -1.58 0.78
N TRP A 74 8.48 -1.23 -0.29
CA TRP A 74 9.04 -2.18 -1.25
C TRP A 74 10.56 -2.25 -1.20
N GLU A 75 11.09 -3.43 -1.49
CA GLU A 75 12.51 -3.60 -1.79
C GLU A 75 12.96 -2.80 -3.02
N ARG A 76 14.15 -2.22 -2.96
CA ARG A 76 14.70 -1.36 -4.04
C ARG A 76 14.79 -2.08 -5.38
N SER A 77 15.18 -3.36 -5.37
CA SER A 77 15.24 -4.20 -6.58
C SER A 77 13.85 -4.39 -7.20
N ARG A 78 12.86 -4.75 -6.37
CA ARG A 78 11.45 -4.88 -6.79
C ARG A 78 10.93 -3.59 -7.41
N LEU A 79 11.17 -2.45 -6.75
CA LEU A 79 10.76 -1.15 -7.27
C LEU A 79 11.42 -0.87 -8.62
N SER A 80 12.73 -1.06 -8.76
CA SER A 80 13.46 -0.78 -10.00
C SER A 80 12.88 -1.52 -11.21
N HIS A 81 12.58 -2.81 -11.05
CA HIS A 81 11.93 -3.62 -12.08
C HIS A 81 10.52 -3.13 -12.41
N HIS A 82 9.76 -2.71 -11.40
CA HIS A 82 8.40 -2.20 -11.60
C HIS A 82 8.40 -0.86 -12.34
N LEU A 83 9.25 0.08 -11.92
CA LEU A 83 9.41 1.38 -12.56
C LEU A 83 9.82 1.27 -14.02
N GLY A 84 10.64 0.28 -14.40
CA GLY A 84 10.96 0.04 -15.80
C GLY A 84 9.73 -0.30 -16.65
N ARG A 85 8.78 -1.06 -16.12
CA ARG A 85 7.52 -1.35 -16.83
C ARG A 85 6.60 -0.12 -16.90
N MET A 86 6.54 0.67 -15.82
CA MET A 86 5.76 1.91 -15.81
C MET A 86 6.33 2.95 -16.78
N GLU A 87 7.66 3.06 -16.87
CA GLU A 87 8.35 3.95 -17.81
C GLU A 87 8.09 3.52 -19.27
N ASN A 88 8.15 2.23 -19.57
CA ASN A 88 7.79 1.71 -20.90
C ASN A 88 6.33 2.00 -21.30
N ARG A 89 5.45 2.18 -20.32
CA ARG A 89 4.04 2.57 -20.50
C ARG A 89 3.83 4.09 -20.47
N GLY A 90 4.89 4.90 -20.36
CA GLY A 90 4.78 6.36 -20.33
C GLY A 90 4.26 6.95 -19.02
N LEU A 91 4.01 6.15 -17.97
CA LEU A 91 3.39 6.62 -16.72
C LEU A 91 4.37 7.41 -15.83
N VAL A 92 5.66 7.09 -15.92
CA VAL A 92 6.73 7.74 -15.15
C VAL A 92 7.94 7.98 -16.04
N ARG A 93 8.81 8.89 -15.63
CA ARG A 93 10.13 9.11 -16.24
C ARG A 93 11.23 8.93 -15.19
N ARG A 94 12.32 8.25 -15.55
CA ARG A 94 13.49 8.12 -14.67
C ARG A 94 14.64 9.01 -15.13
N HIS A 95 15.14 9.84 -14.23
CA HIS A 95 16.34 10.64 -14.43
C HIS A 95 17.51 9.98 -13.72
N ARG A 96 18.59 9.72 -14.46
CA ARG A 96 19.87 9.29 -13.87
C ARG A 96 20.53 10.53 -13.25
N SER A 97 20.85 10.46 -11.96
CA SER A 97 21.71 11.46 -11.31
C SER A 97 23.12 11.36 -11.92
N GLY A 98 23.47 12.27 -12.81
CA GLY A 98 24.71 12.22 -13.61
C GLY A 98 26.01 12.45 -12.84
N GLN A 99 25.96 12.80 -11.56
CA GLN A 99 27.17 13.21 -10.81
C GLN A 99 27.32 12.59 -9.42
N ASP A 100 26.34 11.84 -8.93
CA ASP A 100 26.46 11.29 -7.58
C ASP A 100 25.65 10.02 -7.43
N ASN A 101 26.18 9.06 -6.67
CA ASN A 101 25.68 7.69 -6.45
C ASN A 101 24.34 7.65 -5.67
N ARG A 102 23.61 8.77 -5.67
CA ARG A 102 22.43 9.08 -4.84
C ARG A 102 21.10 8.53 -5.39
N GLY A 103 21.15 7.59 -6.33
CA GLY A 103 19.97 6.92 -6.90
C GLY A 103 19.23 7.73 -7.98
N ALA A 104 18.37 7.04 -8.73
CA ALA A 104 17.56 7.63 -9.79
C ALA A 104 16.42 8.48 -9.21
N VAL A 105 16.07 9.59 -9.87
CA VAL A 105 14.86 10.35 -9.57
C VAL A 105 13.74 9.85 -10.47
N VAL A 106 12.58 9.57 -9.90
CA VAL A 106 11.37 9.15 -10.60
C VAL A 106 10.42 10.34 -10.63
N GLU A 107 9.90 10.67 -11.80
CA GLU A 107 8.98 11.77 -12.02
C GLU A 107 7.67 11.23 -12.60
N LEU A 108 6.53 11.71 -12.09
CA LEU A 108 5.21 11.46 -12.64
C LEU A 108 5.04 12.21 -13.96
N THR A 109 4.67 11.51 -15.03
CA THR A 109 4.39 12.17 -16.31
C THR A 109 2.98 12.75 -16.33
N GLY A 110 2.67 13.59 -17.33
CA GLY A 110 1.30 14.06 -17.57
C GLY A 110 0.31 12.92 -17.81
N GLU A 111 0.71 11.90 -18.58
CA GLU A 111 -0.08 10.69 -18.83
C GLU A 111 -0.29 9.87 -17.54
N GLY A 112 0.78 9.70 -16.75
CA GLY A 112 0.70 9.07 -15.44
C GLY A 112 -0.25 9.80 -14.50
N ALA A 113 -0.20 11.12 -14.45
CA ALA A 113 -1.08 11.94 -13.63
C ALA A 113 -2.55 11.86 -14.09
N GLN A 114 -2.80 11.81 -15.40
CA GLN A 114 -4.15 11.64 -15.94
C GLN A 114 -4.71 10.25 -15.60
N THR A 115 -3.89 9.21 -15.80
CA THR A 115 -4.23 7.82 -15.45
C THR A 115 -4.50 7.66 -13.96
N PHE A 116 -3.68 8.30 -13.11
CA PHE A 116 -3.89 8.33 -11.68
C PHE A 116 -5.23 8.97 -11.33
N ARG A 117 -5.49 10.21 -11.80
CA ARG A 117 -6.75 10.91 -11.49
C ARG A 117 -8.00 10.13 -11.90
N SER A 118 -8.00 9.50 -13.08
CA SER A 118 -9.14 8.69 -13.52
C SER A 118 -9.34 7.45 -12.64
N SER A 119 -8.24 6.76 -12.29
CA SER A 119 -8.25 5.59 -11.41
C SER A 119 -8.69 5.91 -9.98
N SER A 120 -8.17 6.99 -9.39
CA SER A 120 -8.41 7.39 -8.00
C SER A 120 -9.87 7.71 -7.74
N ALA A 121 -10.54 8.37 -8.69
CA ALA A 121 -11.96 8.67 -8.54
C ALA A 121 -12.82 7.40 -8.42
N SER A 122 -12.54 6.38 -9.24
CA SER A 122 -13.28 5.10 -9.16
C SER A 122 -12.90 4.29 -7.94
N HIS A 123 -11.60 4.24 -7.64
CA HIS A 123 -11.08 3.55 -6.46
C HIS A 123 -11.70 4.11 -5.16
N LEU A 124 -11.73 5.43 -4.99
CA LEU A 124 -12.32 6.07 -3.81
C LEU A 124 -13.82 5.84 -3.68
N ARG A 125 -14.58 5.80 -4.80
CA ARG A 125 -16.00 5.42 -4.77
C ARG A 125 -16.18 3.99 -4.27
N LEU A 126 -15.33 3.06 -4.69
CA LEU A 126 -15.42 1.68 -4.26
C LEU A 126 -15.00 1.51 -2.79
N VAL A 127 -13.95 2.20 -2.34
CA VAL A 127 -13.55 2.26 -0.92
C VAL A 127 -14.71 2.78 -0.07
N ARG A 128 -15.37 3.87 -0.50
CA ARG A 128 -16.55 4.39 0.18
C ARG A 128 -17.64 3.33 0.31
N LYS A 129 -18.00 2.69 -0.81
CA LYS A 129 -19.08 1.69 -0.87
C LYS A 129 -18.79 0.44 -0.04
N LEU A 130 -17.60 -0.13 -0.15
CA LEU A 130 -17.28 -1.43 0.46
C LEU A 130 -16.78 -1.34 1.90
N PHE A 131 -16.16 -0.21 2.28
CA PHE A 131 -15.55 -0.05 3.59
C PHE A 131 -16.26 1.02 4.43
N ILE A 132 -16.37 2.25 3.92
CA ILE A 132 -16.87 3.37 4.74
C ILE A 132 -18.37 3.24 5.03
N ASP A 133 -19.19 2.94 4.02
CA ASP A 133 -20.65 2.83 4.17
C ASP A 133 -21.05 1.55 4.93
N ALA A 134 -20.16 0.57 5.05
CA ALA A 134 -20.38 -0.67 5.79
C ALA A 134 -20.13 -0.54 7.30
N LEU A 135 -19.50 0.55 7.75
CA LEU A 135 -19.02 0.70 9.13
C LEU A 135 -19.71 1.88 9.84
N THR A 136 -20.14 1.64 11.07
CA THR A 136 -20.55 2.72 11.98
C THR A 136 -19.33 3.58 12.36
N PRO A 137 -19.51 4.81 12.86
CA PRO A 137 -18.40 5.63 13.34
C PRO A 137 -17.52 4.92 14.39
N GLN A 138 -18.14 4.15 15.27
CA GLN A 138 -17.46 3.35 16.29
C GLN A 138 -16.60 2.24 15.66
N ASN A 139 -17.14 1.55 14.64
CA ASN A 139 -16.39 0.50 13.95
C ASN A 139 -15.24 1.06 13.11
N LEU A 140 -15.38 2.26 12.53
CA LEU A 140 -14.28 2.95 11.84
C LEU A 140 -13.12 3.27 12.80
N GLU A 141 -13.43 3.76 14.00
CA GLU A 141 -12.42 4.00 15.03
C GLU A 141 -11.77 2.70 15.51
N ALA A 142 -12.56 1.65 15.73
CA ALA A 142 -12.05 0.33 16.08
C ALA A 142 -11.10 -0.23 14.99
N ALA A 143 -11.48 -0.11 13.71
CA ALA A 143 -10.64 -0.54 12.59
C ALA A 143 -9.29 0.19 12.57
N ARG A 144 -9.30 1.52 12.81
CA ARG A 144 -8.06 2.31 12.94
C ARG A 144 -7.18 1.79 14.08
N ASN A 145 -7.78 1.50 15.25
CA ASN A 145 -7.05 1.03 16.43
C ASN A 145 -6.47 -0.38 16.25
N VAL A 146 -7.22 -1.28 15.59
CA VAL A 146 -6.75 -2.63 15.23
C VAL A 146 -5.56 -2.51 14.27
N ALA A 147 -5.67 -1.74 13.20
CA ALA A 147 -4.58 -1.54 12.23
C ALA A 147 -3.33 -0.94 12.87
N ALA A 148 -3.49 0.04 13.77
CA ALA A 148 -2.36 0.65 14.49
C ALA A 148 -1.65 -0.35 15.40
N SER A 149 -2.41 -1.15 16.15
CA SER A 149 -1.87 -2.19 17.03
C SER A 149 -1.08 -3.24 16.24
N LEU A 150 -1.68 -3.78 15.16
CA LEU A 150 -1.03 -4.79 14.31
C LEU A 150 0.26 -4.26 13.67
N ARG A 151 0.25 -3.01 13.17
CA ARG A 151 1.44 -2.38 12.56
C ARG A 151 2.60 -2.28 13.55
N THR A 152 2.32 -1.93 14.81
CA THR A 152 3.35 -1.86 15.86
C THR A 152 4.00 -3.23 16.07
N HIS A 153 3.21 -4.29 16.17
CA HIS A 153 3.72 -5.65 16.36
C HIS A 153 4.51 -6.17 15.15
N LEU A 154 4.06 -5.89 13.92
CA LEU A 154 4.79 -6.28 12.70
C LEU A 154 6.18 -5.64 12.63
N LYS A 155 6.29 -4.34 12.90
CA LYS A 155 7.60 -3.64 12.92
C LYS A 155 8.55 -4.20 13.97
N SER A 156 8.04 -4.59 15.14
CA SER A 156 8.84 -5.23 16.18
C SER A 156 9.33 -6.62 15.79
N ALA A 157 8.52 -7.39 15.06
CA ALA A 157 8.88 -8.73 14.59
C ALA A 157 9.93 -8.70 13.47
N GLU A 158 9.91 -7.70 12.59
CA GLU A 158 10.92 -7.51 11.52
C GLU A 158 12.27 -7.01 12.04
N SER A 159 12.31 -6.44 13.25
CA SER A 159 13.52 -5.90 13.90
C SER A 159 14.21 -6.90 14.85
N SER A 160 13.69 -8.13 14.98
CA SER A 160 14.19 -9.20 15.85
C SER A 160 14.80 -10.34 15.02
#